data_AF-A0A520N2W6-F1
#
_entry.id   AF-A0A520N2W6-F1
#
_cell.length_a   1.000
_cell.length_b   1.000
_cell.length_c   1.000
_cell.angle_alpha   90.00
_cell.angle_beta   90.00
_cell.angle_gamma   90.00
#
_symmetry.space_group_name_H-M   'P 1'
#
loop_
_entity.id
_entity.type
_entity.pdbx_description
1 polymer ?
#
loop_
_entity_poly.entity_id
_entity_poly.type
_entity_poly.pdbx_seq_one_letter_code
_entity_poly.pdbx_strand_id
1 'polypeptide(L)'
;MNIYKKKLINNSLRLNSIANYFIELTDKNDFIELHKFIKNKNLPVLVIGEGTNVVLPDIFEGIVVKPYFNEINFSEHNNTISAGSSVNWHELVIHTINNNIVGFENLSSIPGSVGASPIQNIGAYGQEVSNLIESVDCYDYINNEFISLNNEDCNFSYRDSIFKKNNFLIYKLNFYTDSLKEHNLEYDSIKKYMTSNNIDPKKISTHDVSRMISDIRSITLPDPIEVPNAGSFFKNNVVNKSDIKLDKFSIDELVLWEIDSEKVKVGSARLIELIKNELTKFDNVDIYKNHSLVLITNKNANQKNVIDFAEHIKEKIYDTFHITLEIEPTVISN
;
A
#
# COMPACT_ATOMS: atom_id res chain seq x y z
N MET A 1 -5.68 -18.74 19.68
CA MET A 1 -4.40 -18.29 19.09
C MET A 1 -3.61 -19.50 18.60
N ASN A 2 -3.11 -19.48 17.36
CA ASN A 2 -2.24 -20.56 16.85
C ASN A 2 -0.80 -20.06 16.78
N ILE A 3 0.17 -20.87 17.25
CA ILE A 3 1.59 -20.52 17.26
C ILE A 3 2.37 -21.56 16.45
N TYR A 4 3.14 -21.07 15.47
CA TYR A 4 4.03 -21.87 14.64
C TYR A 4 5.48 -21.42 14.86
N LYS A 5 6.43 -22.34 14.70
CA LYS A 5 7.87 -22.05 14.70
C LYS A 5 8.42 -22.26 13.31
N LYS A 6 9.37 -21.41 12.88
CA LYS A 6 10.03 -21.52 11.57
C LYS A 6 9.03 -21.62 10.40
N LYS A 7 8.02 -20.74 10.40
CA LYS A 7 6.96 -20.71 9.36
C LYS A 7 7.33 -19.70 8.28
N LEU A 8 7.05 -20.06 7.02
CA LEU A 8 7.21 -19.17 5.87
C LEU A 8 6.24 -17.97 5.99
N ILE A 9 6.73 -16.78 5.66
CA ILE A 9 5.95 -15.55 5.60
C ILE A 9 5.57 -15.28 4.15
N ASN A 10 4.28 -15.43 3.82
CA ASN A 10 3.79 -15.12 2.49
C ASN A 10 3.89 -13.62 2.21
N ASN A 11 4.38 -13.27 1.02
CA ASN A 11 4.55 -11.90 0.55
C ASN A 11 4.46 -11.84 -0.98
N SER A 12 4.06 -10.70 -1.53
CA SER A 12 3.81 -10.53 -2.96
C SER A 12 5.07 -10.48 -3.83
N LEU A 13 6.23 -10.19 -3.23
CA LEU A 13 7.55 -10.34 -3.87
C LEU A 13 8.03 -11.80 -3.91
N ARG A 14 7.28 -12.75 -3.31
CA ARG A 14 7.67 -14.17 -3.22
C ARG A 14 9.08 -14.41 -2.68
N LEU A 15 9.57 -13.52 -1.83
CA LEU A 15 10.84 -13.72 -1.14
C LEU A 15 10.70 -14.88 -0.17
N ASN A 16 11.69 -15.78 -0.14
CA ASN A 16 11.70 -16.92 0.77
C ASN A 16 12.09 -16.47 2.19
N SER A 17 11.09 -16.01 2.97
CA SER A 17 11.28 -15.47 4.31
C SER A 17 10.69 -16.37 5.39
N ILE A 18 11.47 -16.73 6.40
CA ILE A 18 11.03 -17.59 7.51
C ILE A 18 11.03 -16.81 8.83
N ALA A 19 9.93 -16.88 9.58
CA ALA A 19 9.83 -16.30 10.91
C ALA A 19 10.23 -17.28 12.03
N ASN A 20 10.91 -16.78 13.07
CA ASN A 20 11.15 -17.55 14.31
C ASN A 20 9.83 -18.04 14.93
N TYR A 21 8.88 -17.11 15.09
CA TYR A 21 7.52 -17.40 15.50
C TYR A 21 6.53 -16.77 14.53
N PHE A 22 5.45 -17.49 14.23
CA PHE A 22 4.32 -16.98 13.47
C PHE A 22 3.06 -17.24 14.26
N ILE A 23 2.27 -16.21 14.53
CA ILE A 23 1.09 -16.26 15.37
C ILE A 23 -0.12 -15.85 14.53
N GLU A 24 -1.17 -16.67 14.58
CA GLU A 24 -2.46 -16.36 13.97
C GLU A 24 -3.46 -16.03 15.07
N LEU A 25 -4.06 -14.84 14.99
CA LEU A 25 -5.12 -14.39 15.90
C LEU A 25 -6.46 -14.59 15.21
N THR A 26 -7.33 -15.39 15.80
CA THR A 26 -8.65 -15.70 15.23
C THR A 26 -9.80 -15.21 16.11
N ASP A 27 -9.50 -14.83 17.36
CA ASP A 27 -10.50 -14.39 18.33
C ASP A 27 -9.96 -13.21 19.16
N LYS A 28 -10.84 -12.32 19.65
CA LYS A 28 -10.41 -11.17 20.47
C LYS A 28 -9.78 -11.61 21.81
N ASN A 29 -10.12 -12.78 22.33
CA ASN A 29 -9.50 -13.30 23.55
C ASN A 29 -8.02 -13.66 23.34
N ASP A 30 -7.58 -13.84 22.08
CA ASP A 30 -6.18 -14.14 21.74
C ASP A 30 -5.23 -12.99 22.10
N PHE A 31 -5.71 -11.74 22.18
CA PHE A 31 -4.88 -10.57 22.44
C PHE A 31 -4.17 -10.61 23.79
N ILE A 32 -4.84 -11.10 24.84
CA ILE A 32 -4.25 -11.22 26.18
C ILE A 32 -3.12 -12.27 26.18
N GLU A 33 -3.32 -13.37 25.46
CA GLU A 33 -2.30 -14.42 25.32
C GLU A 33 -1.12 -13.91 24.48
N LEU A 34 -1.41 -13.17 23.41
CA LEU A 34 -0.40 -12.54 22.56
C LEU A 34 0.50 -11.60 23.36
N HIS A 35 -0.06 -10.70 24.17
CA HIS A 35 0.74 -9.78 24.98
C HIS A 35 1.68 -10.54 25.93
N LYS A 36 1.17 -11.57 26.62
CA LYS A 36 2.01 -12.41 27.48
C LYS A 36 3.13 -13.08 26.68
N PHE A 37 2.83 -13.59 25.49
CA PHE A 37 3.81 -14.24 24.63
C PHE A 37 4.90 -13.26 24.16
N ILE A 38 4.51 -12.09 23.65
CA ILE A 38 5.44 -11.03 23.20
C ILE A 38 6.35 -10.61 24.35
N LYS A 39 5.77 -10.31 25.52
CA LYS A 39 6.53 -9.89 26.70
C LYS A 39 7.52 -10.96 27.17
N ASN A 40 7.11 -12.22 27.17
CA ASN A 40 7.96 -13.34 27.59
C ASN A 40 9.10 -13.63 26.61
N LYS A 41 8.88 -13.43 25.31
CA LYS A 41 9.91 -13.66 24.28
C LYS A 41 10.87 -12.49 24.15
N ASN A 42 10.40 -11.27 24.34
CA ASN A 42 11.18 -10.06 24.19
C ASN A 42 11.91 -10.01 22.82
N LEU A 43 11.15 -10.28 21.75
CA LEU A 43 11.62 -10.28 20.37
C LEU A 43 10.90 -9.20 19.56
N PRO A 44 11.48 -8.74 18.44
CA PRO A 44 10.80 -7.84 17.50
C PRO A 44 9.46 -8.43 17.04
N VAL A 45 8.46 -7.57 16.85
CA VAL A 45 7.11 -7.96 16.41
C VAL A 45 6.83 -7.34 15.05
N LEU A 46 6.37 -8.17 14.11
CA LEU A 46 5.89 -7.76 12.81
C LEU A 46 4.42 -8.14 12.66
N VAL A 47 3.52 -7.16 12.58
CA VAL A 47 2.13 -7.39 12.20
C VAL A 47 2.02 -7.41 10.69
N ILE A 48 1.42 -8.47 10.10
CA ILE A 48 1.30 -8.61 8.65
C ILE A 48 -0.12 -8.98 8.22
N GLY A 49 -0.60 -8.34 7.15
CA GLY A 49 -1.82 -8.72 6.44
C GLY A 49 -1.53 -9.76 5.34
N GLU A 50 -1.71 -9.37 4.08
CA GLU A 50 -1.39 -10.20 2.90
C GLU A 50 0.07 -10.09 2.44
N GLY A 51 0.87 -9.19 3.03
CA GLY A 51 2.28 -9.04 2.68
C GLY A 51 2.52 -8.43 1.30
N THR A 52 1.62 -7.54 0.86
CA THR A 52 1.64 -6.93 -0.48
C THR A 52 2.52 -5.69 -0.60
N ASN A 53 3.09 -5.23 0.52
CA ASN A 53 3.84 -3.99 0.61
C ASN A 53 5.00 -4.06 1.62
N VAL A 54 5.71 -5.19 1.63
CA VAL A 54 6.85 -5.45 2.52
C VAL A 54 8.01 -6.05 1.74
N VAL A 55 9.24 -5.72 2.14
CA VAL A 55 10.46 -6.40 1.66
C VAL A 55 11.05 -7.16 2.84
N LEU A 56 10.83 -8.47 2.88
CA LEU A 56 11.16 -9.34 4.02
C LEU A 56 12.57 -9.91 3.92
N PRO A 57 13.31 -10.04 5.04
CA PRO A 57 14.61 -10.71 5.09
C PRO A 57 14.45 -12.22 4.90
N ASP A 58 15.53 -12.94 4.58
CA ASP A 58 15.49 -14.41 4.44
C ASP A 58 15.03 -15.11 5.73
N ILE A 59 15.45 -14.57 6.88
CA ILE A 59 15.03 -15.00 8.21
C ILE A 59 14.64 -13.75 8.97
N PHE A 60 13.38 -13.71 9.46
CA PHE A 60 12.94 -12.72 10.42
C PHE A 60 13.08 -13.28 11.83
N GLU A 61 14.01 -12.73 12.61
CA GLU A 61 14.37 -13.23 13.94
C GLU A 61 13.35 -12.85 15.05
N GLY A 62 12.13 -12.48 14.67
CA GLY A 62 11.08 -12.03 15.58
C GLY A 62 9.81 -12.88 15.62
N ILE A 63 8.72 -12.22 16.01
CA ILE A 63 7.36 -12.76 16.08
C ILE A 63 6.56 -12.09 14.97
N VAL A 64 6.12 -12.87 13.99
CA VAL A 64 5.11 -12.43 13.03
C VAL A 64 3.73 -12.66 13.61
N VAL A 65 2.87 -11.66 13.54
CA VAL A 65 1.48 -11.74 13.98
C VAL A 65 0.57 -11.44 12.80
N LYS A 66 -0.36 -12.35 12.51
CA LYS A 66 -1.37 -12.17 11.46
C LYS A 66 -2.77 -12.25 12.05
N PRO A 67 -3.54 -11.15 12.05
CA PRO A 67 -4.94 -11.19 12.44
C PRO A 67 -5.81 -11.83 11.33
N TYR A 68 -6.81 -12.62 11.73
CA TYR A 68 -7.77 -13.34 10.89
C TYR A 68 -9.22 -12.94 11.20
N PHE A 69 -9.48 -11.65 11.38
CA PHE A 69 -10.84 -11.10 11.52
C PHE A 69 -11.40 -10.76 10.14
N ASN A 70 -12.39 -11.54 9.67
CA ASN A 70 -12.89 -11.50 8.28
C ASN A 70 -14.36 -11.08 8.15
N GLU A 71 -14.99 -10.60 9.22
CA GLU A 71 -16.38 -10.18 9.20
C GLU A 71 -16.56 -8.82 8.51
N ILE A 72 -17.65 -8.68 7.76
CA ILE A 72 -18.14 -7.40 7.22
C ILE A 72 -19.55 -7.21 7.76
N ASN A 73 -19.81 -6.07 8.40
CA ASN A 73 -21.09 -5.74 8.99
C ASN A 73 -21.53 -4.35 8.52
N PHE A 74 -22.79 -4.24 8.09
CA PHE A 74 -23.39 -2.97 7.70
C PHE A 74 -24.37 -2.51 8.79
N SER A 75 -24.29 -1.22 9.15
CA SER A 75 -25.20 -0.60 10.11
C SER A 75 -25.92 0.57 9.46
N GLU A 76 -27.19 0.34 9.09
CA GLU A 76 -28.07 1.40 8.57
C GLU A 76 -28.30 2.53 9.58
N HIS A 77 -28.33 2.19 10.88
CA HIS A 77 -28.58 3.19 11.93
C HIS A 77 -27.43 4.20 12.06
N ASN A 78 -26.20 3.75 11.82
CA ASN A 78 -25.00 4.56 12.00
C ASN A 78 -24.39 5.02 10.67
N ASN A 79 -24.96 4.65 9.52
CA ASN A 79 -24.36 4.86 8.19
C ASN A 79 -22.90 4.40 8.12
N THR A 80 -22.64 3.20 8.66
CA THR A 80 -21.28 2.65 8.75
C THR A 80 -21.19 1.23 8.20
N ILE A 81 -20.04 0.94 7.60
CA ILE A 81 -19.61 -0.42 7.29
C ILE A 81 -18.37 -0.74 8.13
N SER A 82 -18.47 -1.79 8.93
CA SER A 82 -17.35 -2.33 9.70
C SER A 82 -16.76 -3.51 8.97
N ALA A 83 -15.44 -3.57 8.82
CA ALA A 83 -14.74 -4.68 8.21
C ALA A 83 -13.56 -5.12 9.07
N GLY A 84 -13.44 -6.43 9.27
CA GLY A 84 -12.32 -7.04 9.96
C GLY A 84 -11.00 -6.86 9.20
N SER A 85 -9.90 -6.78 9.94
CA SER A 85 -8.55 -6.52 9.41
C SER A 85 -8.04 -7.50 8.35
N SER A 86 -8.57 -8.71 8.30
CA SER A 86 -8.16 -9.75 7.34
C SER A 86 -9.08 -9.87 6.13
N VAL A 87 -10.14 -9.07 6.04
CA VAL A 87 -10.95 -8.96 4.82
C VAL A 87 -10.04 -8.49 3.69
N ASN A 88 -10.15 -9.11 2.51
CA ASN A 88 -9.42 -8.63 1.33
C ASN A 88 -9.96 -7.25 0.93
N TRP A 89 -9.06 -6.30 0.64
CA TRP A 89 -9.45 -4.93 0.34
C TRP A 89 -10.36 -4.84 -0.90
N HIS A 90 -10.02 -5.54 -1.98
CA HIS A 90 -10.81 -5.45 -3.20
C HIS A 90 -12.18 -6.12 -3.03
N GLU A 91 -12.27 -7.22 -2.26
CA GLU A 91 -13.56 -7.82 -1.90
C GLU A 91 -14.45 -6.84 -1.13
N LEU A 92 -13.89 -6.06 -0.20
CA LEU A 92 -14.63 -4.99 0.48
C LEU A 92 -15.13 -3.94 -0.52
N VAL A 93 -14.28 -3.48 -1.44
CA VAL A 93 -14.66 -2.51 -2.48
C VAL A 93 -15.83 -3.05 -3.33
N ILE A 94 -15.78 -4.31 -3.76
CA ILE A 94 -16.88 -4.93 -4.50
C ILE A 94 -18.14 -5.02 -3.65
N HIS A 95 -18.01 -5.37 -2.36
CA HIS A 95 -19.13 -5.41 -1.43
C HIS A 95 -19.80 -4.04 -1.28
N THR A 96 -19.03 -2.95 -1.16
CA THR A 96 -19.60 -1.59 -1.06
C THR A 96 -20.30 -1.18 -2.34
N ILE A 97 -19.75 -1.50 -3.51
CA ILE A 97 -20.35 -1.18 -4.81
C ILE A 97 -21.68 -1.91 -5.00
N ASN A 98 -21.75 -3.21 -4.63
CA ASN A 98 -22.97 -3.99 -4.70
C ASN A 98 -24.09 -3.45 -3.79
N ASN A 99 -23.73 -2.68 -2.76
CA ASN A 99 -24.66 -1.99 -1.86
C ASN A 99 -24.87 -0.51 -2.24
N ASN A 100 -24.47 -0.09 -3.45
CA ASN A 100 -24.60 1.27 -3.97
C ASN A 100 -23.89 2.35 -3.13
N ILE A 101 -22.84 1.99 -2.40
CA ILE A 101 -22.01 2.94 -1.65
C ILE A 101 -20.97 3.54 -2.59
N VAL A 102 -20.94 4.88 -2.64
CA VAL A 102 -20.01 5.66 -3.46
C VAL A 102 -18.78 6.04 -2.63
N GLY A 103 -17.60 6.05 -3.26
CA GLY A 103 -16.33 6.51 -2.68
C GLY A 103 -15.21 5.47 -2.68
N PHE A 104 -15.55 4.19 -2.78
CA PHE A 104 -14.58 3.08 -2.77
C PHE A 104 -14.03 2.74 -4.15
N GLU A 105 -14.75 3.10 -5.22
CA GLU A 105 -14.47 2.69 -6.59
C GLU A 105 -13.07 3.08 -7.07
N ASN A 106 -12.58 4.29 -6.72
CA ASN A 106 -11.22 4.79 -7.00
C ASN A 106 -10.10 3.92 -6.42
N LEU A 107 -10.42 3.12 -5.40
CA LEU A 107 -9.50 2.24 -4.70
C LEU A 107 -9.64 0.77 -5.13
N SER A 108 -10.34 0.51 -6.25
CA SER A 108 -10.52 -0.84 -6.82
C SER A 108 -9.19 -1.48 -7.22
N SER A 109 -9.10 -2.81 -7.11
CA SER A 109 -7.94 -3.61 -7.48
C SER A 109 -6.62 -3.21 -6.78
N ILE A 110 -6.69 -2.59 -5.60
CA ILE A 110 -5.54 -2.46 -4.70
C ILE A 110 -5.39 -3.80 -3.93
N PRO A 111 -4.21 -4.46 -3.99
CA PRO A 111 -3.99 -5.71 -3.29
C PRO A 111 -3.75 -5.46 -1.79
N GLY A 112 -4.05 -6.43 -0.95
CA GLY A 112 -3.85 -6.33 0.49
C GLY A 112 -5.14 -6.49 1.28
N SER A 113 -5.00 -6.47 2.60
CA SER A 113 -6.14 -6.59 3.52
C SER A 113 -6.60 -5.21 4.00
N VAL A 114 -7.86 -5.16 4.45
CA VAL A 114 -8.47 -3.97 5.05
C VAL A 114 -7.65 -3.43 6.22
N GLY A 115 -7.09 -4.29 7.08
CA GLY A 115 -6.25 -3.87 8.20
C GLY A 115 -4.94 -3.20 7.80
N ALA A 116 -4.46 -3.43 6.57
CA ALA A 116 -3.24 -2.81 6.05
C ALA A 116 -3.52 -1.48 5.34
N SER A 117 -4.77 -1.20 4.94
CA SER A 117 -5.14 0.00 4.19
C SER A 117 -4.80 1.32 4.88
N PRO A 118 -4.97 1.50 6.22
CA PRO A 118 -4.67 2.76 6.88
C PRO A 118 -3.16 2.93 7.16
N ILE A 119 -2.37 1.87 7.13
CA ILE A 119 -0.93 1.92 7.49
C ILE A 119 -0.17 2.86 6.56
N GLN A 120 -0.50 2.86 5.27
CA GLN A 120 0.07 3.78 4.31
C GLN A 120 -0.99 4.68 3.69
N ASN A 121 -2.15 4.85 4.31
CA ASN A 121 -3.27 5.60 3.74
C ASN A 121 -3.41 5.34 2.23
N ILE A 122 -3.75 4.10 1.87
CA ILE A 122 -3.75 3.67 0.46
C ILE A 122 -4.54 4.67 -0.39
N GLY A 123 -4.03 4.95 -1.58
CA GLY A 123 -4.65 5.94 -2.44
C GLY A 123 -4.33 5.70 -3.90
N ALA A 124 -5.34 5.90 -4.75
CA ALA A 124 -5.25 5.76 -6.19
C ALA A 124 -6.28 6.69 -6.86
N TYR A 125 -5.93 7.18 -8.05
CA TYR A 125 -6.83 7.97 -8.89
C TYR A 125 -7.52 9.13 -8.18
N GLY A 126 -6.76 9.88 -7.37
CA GLY A 126 -7.25 11.07 -6.66
C GLY A 126 -8.04 10.80 -5.37
N GLN A 127 -8.17 9.54 -4.94
CA GLN A 127 -8.84 9.15 -3.71
C GLN A 127 -7.84 8.55 -2.72
N GLU A 128 -8.06 8.79 -1.43
CA GLU A 128 -7.34 8.13 -0.33
C GLU A 128 -8.33 7.44 0.63
N VAL A 129 -7.89 6.34 1.27
CA VAL A 129 -8.76 5.59 2.19
C VAL A 129 -9.13 6.39 3.43
N SER A 130 -8.28 7.34 3.84
CA SER A 130 -8.58 8.30 4.91
C SER A 130 -9.87 9.07 4.67
N ASN A 131 -10.28 9.31 3.41
CA ASN A 131 -11.54 10.00 3.12
C ASN A 131 -12.79 9.14 3.44
N LEU A 132 -12.61 7.84 3.69
CA LEU A 132 -13.67 6.87 3.91
C LEU A 132 -13.71 6.37 5.37
N ILE A 133 -12.61 6.49 6.11
CA ILE A 133 -12.47 5.93 7.46
C ILE A 133 -13.17 6.82 8.48
N GLU A 134 -14.06 6.24 9.28
CA GLU A 134 -14.60 6.85 10.49
C GLU A 134 -13.65 6.60 11.67
N SER A 135 -13.28 5.35 11.89
CA SER A 135 -12.42 4.94 13.00
C SER A 135 -11.67 3.64 12.73
N VAL A 136 -10.56 3.45 13.44
CA VAL A 136 -9.69 2.28 13.37
C VAL A 136 -9.57 1.67 14.77
N ASP A 137 -10.05 0.43 14.89
CA ASP A 137 -10.01 -0.33 16.13
C ASP A 137 -8.72 -1.16 16.20
N CYS A 138 -7.95 -0.91 17.25
CA CYS A 138 -6.60 -1.42 17.45
C CYS A 138 -6.45 -2.11 18.80
N TYR A 139 -5.45 -2.97 18.89
CA TYR A 139 -4.91 -3.47 20.14
C TYR A 139 -3.45 -3.00 20.28
N ASP A 140 -3.18 -2.26 21.35
CA ASP A 140 -1.84 -1.93 21.78
C ASP A 140 -1.23 -3.14 22.49
N TYR A 141 -0.33 -3.86 21.80
CA TYR A 141 0.25 -5.08 22.33
C TYR A 141 1.38 -4.85 23.35
N ILE A 142 1.83 -3.61 23.56
CA ILE A 142 2.82 -3.26 24.59
C ILE A 142 2.12 -2.90 25.89
N ASN A 143 1.09 -2.05 25.83
CA ASN A 143 0.33 -1.57 26.98
C ASN A 143 -0.81 -2.54 27.37
N ASN A 144 -1.13 -3.52 26.51
CA ASN A 144 -2.21 -4.49 26.71
C ASN A 144 -3.60 -3.82 26.78
N GLU A 145 -3.87 -2.93 25.83
CA GLU A 145 -5.08 -2.11 25.81
C GLU A 145 -5.77 -2.12 24.43
N PHE A 146 -7.10 -2.09 24.45
CA PHE A 146 -7.89 -1.86 23.24
C PHE A 146 -8.08 -0.36 23.05
N ILE A 147 -7.82 0.13 21.84
CA ILE A 147 -7.88 1.55 21.49
C ILE A 147 -8.71 1.67 20.22
N SER A 148 -9.57 2.69 20.15
CA SER A 148 -10.24 3.10 18.92
C SER A 148 -9.81 4.52 18.61
N LEU A 149 -9.28 4.72 17.41
CA LEU A 149 -8.80 6.01 16.93
C LEU A 149 -9.78 6.52 15.89
N ASN A 150 -10.25 7.75 16.03
CA ASN A 150 -11.03 8.39 14.97
C ASN A 150 -10.12 8.79 13.80
N ASN A 151 -10.70 9.31 12.72
CA ASN A 151 -9.95 9.75 11.55
C ASN A 151 -8.83 10.75 11.85
N GLU A 152 -9.10 11.76 12.66
CA GLU A 152 -8.15 12.82 13.01
C GLU A 152 -6.97 12.25 13.81
N ASP A 153 -7.24 11.36 14.77
CA ASP A 153 -6.24 10.70 15.61
C ASP A 153 -5.31 9.77 14.82
N CYS A 154 -5.74 9.30 13.64
CA CYS A 154 -4.92 8.47 12.76
C CYS A 154 -3.80 9.24 12.04
N ASN A 155 -3.84 10.58 12.06
CA ASN A 155 -2.85 11.50 11.51
C ASN A 155 -2.40 11.10 10.08
N PHE A 156 -3.37 10.88 9.20
CA PHE A 156 -3.12 10.44 7.84
C PHE A 156 -2.41 11.53 7.02
N SER A 157 -1.45 11.11 6.19
CA SER A 157 -0.90 11.95 5.12
C SER A 157 -0.48 11.09 3.92
N TYR A 158 0.16 11.68 2.92
CA TYR A 158 0.53 10.96 1.69
C TYR A 158 1.45 9.77 2.00
N ARG A 159 0.91 8.56 1.82
CA ARG A 159 1.62 7.30 2.12
C ARG A 159 2.07 7.17 3.56
N ASP A 160 1.37 7.78 4.52
CA ASP A 160 1.78 7.77 5.93
C ASP A 160 0.59 7.86 6.90
N SER A 161 0.82 7.39 8.13
CA SER A 161 -0.12 7.45 9.26
C SER A 161 0.61 7.13 10.57
N ILE A 162 -0.05 7.31 11.72
CA ILE A 162 0.58 6.93 13.00
C ILE A 162 0.96 5.44 13.03
N PHE A 163 0.22 4.58 12.32
CA PHE A 163 0.37 3.14 12.42
C PHE A 163 1.73 2.62 11.92
N LYS A 164 2.47 3.39 11.11
CA LYS A 164 3.81 3.00 10.65
C LYS A 164 4.85 2.88 11.76
N LYS A 165 4.68 3.63 12.84
CA LYS A 165 5.69 3.77 13.92
C LYS A 165 5.12 3.46 15.30
N ASN A 166 4.00 2.74 15.36
CA ASN A 166 3.33 2.37 16.60
C ASN A 166 3.24 0.85 16.76
N ASN A 167 2.96 0.45 17.99
CA ASN A 167 2.75 -0.93 18.44
C ASN A 167 1.25 -1.31 18.40
N PHE A 168 0.54 -0.81 17.41
CA PHE A 168 -0.90 -1.05 17.24
C PHE A 168 -1.14 -2.18 16.25
N LEU A 169 -1.90 -3.18 16.70
CA LEU A 169 -2.44 -4.23 15.86
C LEU A 169 -3.87 -3.87 15.49
N ILE A 170 -4.09 -3.53 14.23
CA ILE A 170 -5.41 -3.19 13.71
C ILE A 170 -6.23 -4.47 13.53
N TYR A 171 -7.40 -4.55 14.16
CA TYR A 171 -8.26 -5.72 14.05
C TYR A 171 -9.59 -5.45 13.31
N LYS A 172 -10.03 -4.19 13.24
CA LYS A 172 -11.26 -3.79 12.53
C LYS A 172 -11.18 -2.32 12.10
N LEU A 173 -11.74 -2.01 10.93
CA LEU A 173 -11.96 -0.64 10.47
C LEU A 173 -13.46 -0.37 10.39
N ASN A 174 -13.87 0.87 10.65
CA ASN A 174 -15.21 1.36 10.42
C ASN A 174 -15.13 2.49 9.38
N PHE A 175 -15.96 2.40 8.35
CA PHE A 175 -16.00 3.37 7.26
C PHE A 175 -17.38 4.02 7.19
N TYR A 176 -17.41 5.28 6.75
CA TYR A 176 -18.65 5.96 6.38
C TYR A 176 -19.25 5.32 5.13
N THR A 177 -20.57 5.28 5.06
CA THR A 177 -21.30 4.77 3.88
C THR A 177 -21.91 5.90 3.05
N ASP A 178 -21.86 7.13 3.54
CA ASP A 178 -22.47 8.33 2.94
C ASP A 178 -21.50 9.53 2.84
N SER A 179 -20.20 9.30 3.03
CA SER A 179 -19.18 10.36 2.98
C SER A 179 -19.06 11.03 1.61
N LEU A 180 -19.39 10.30 0.54
CA LEU A 180 -19.30 10.79 -0.84
C LEU A 180 -20.59 10.50 -1.60
N LYS A 181 -21.00 11.47 -2.42
CA LYS A 181 -22.22 11.40 -3.26
C LYS A 181 -21.93 11.45 -4.76
N GLU A 182 -20.70 11.81 -5.12
CA GLU A 182 -20.27 11.97 -6.50
C GLU A 182 -18.98 11.20 -6.75
N HIS A 183 -18.82 10.70 -7.98
CA HIS A 183 -17.64 9.96 -8.40
C HIS A 183 -16.44 10.90 -8.61
N ASN A 184 -15.27 10.47 -8.16
CA ASN A 184 -14.02 11.17 -8.44
C ASN A 184 -13.46 10.75 -9.80
N LEU A 185 -13.74 11.56 -10.83
CA LEU A 185 -13.35 11.28 -12.22
C LEU A 185 -12.24 12.20 -12.74
N GLU A 186 -11.59 12.97 -11.84
CA GLU A 186 -10.72 14.07 -12.24
C GLU A 186 -9.32 13.62 -12.69
N TYR A 187 -8.93 12.38 -12.37
CA TYR A 187 -7.60 11.86 -12.68
C TYR A 187 -7.39 11.66 -14.19
N ASP A 188 -6.22 12.04 -14.71
CA ASP A 188 -5.97 12.10 -16.16
C ASP A 188 -6.18 10.77 -16.89
N SER A 189 -5.76 9.66 -16.30
CA SER A 189 -5.96 8.34 -16.92
C SER A 189 -7.43 7.95 -16.99
N ILE A 190 -8.25 8.38 -16.03
CA ILE A 190 -9.70 8.20 -16.05
C ILE A 190 -10.29 9.02 -17.20
N LYS A 191 -9.99 10.32 -17.27
CA LYS A 191 -10.45 11.20 -18.35
C LYS A 191 -10.08 10.66 -19.74
N LYS A 192 -8.84 10.19 -19.91
CA LYS A 192 -8.35 9.59 -21.16
C LYS A 192 -9.09 8.30 -21.52
N TYR A 193 -9.30 7.41 -20.55
CA TYR A 193 -10.05 6.17 -20.76
C TYR A 193 -11.50 6.47 -21.16
N MET A 194 -12.17 7.37 -20.45
CA MET A 194 -13.55 7.77 -20.75
C MET A 194 -13.70 8.37 -22.14
N THR A 195 -12.78 9.26 -22.53
CA THR A 195 -12.74 9.85 -23.87
C THR A 195 -12.56 8.78 -24.94
N SER A 196 -11.62 7.86 -24.73
CA SER A 196 -11.31 6.80 -25.72
C SER A 196 -12.45 5.80 -25.89
N ASN A 197 -13.29 5.63 -24.88
CA ASN A 197 -14.41 4.68 -24.87
C ASN A 197 -15.79 5.36 -25.00
N ASN A 198 -15.84 6.67 -25.28
CA ASN A 198 -17.07 7.47 -25.39
C ASN A 198 -18.01 7.35 -24.17
N ILE A 199 -17.46 7.37 -22.96
CA ILE A 199 -18.21 7.25 -21.71
C ILE A 199 -18.68 8.64 -21.22
N ASP A 200 -19.98 8.79 -20.97
CA ASP A 200 -20.58 10.01 -20.41
C ASP A 200 -20.43 10.04 -18.87
N PRO A 201 -19.66 10.98 -18.29
CA PRO A 201 -19.47 11.07 -16.84
C PRO A 201 -20.77 11.28 -16.06
N LYS A 202 -21.83 11.83 -16.68
CA LYS A 202 -23.10 12.08 -16.00
C LYS A 202 -23.98 10.85 -15.87
N LYS A 203 -23.64 9.77 -16.56
CA LYS A 203 -24.44 8.53 -16.62
C LYS A 203 -23.69 7.30 -16.13
N ILE A 204 -22.44 7.48 -15.69
CA ILE A 204 -21.59 6.38 -15.24
C ILE A 204 -22.07 5.89 -13.87
N SER A 205 -22.16 4.58 -13.69
CA SER A 205 -22.47 3.98 -12.38
C SER A 205 -21.21 3.73 -11.55
N THR A 206 -21.34 3.54 -10.24
CA THR A 206 -20.24 3.13 -9.35
C THR A 206 -19.54 1.85 -9.85
N HIS A 207 -20.33 0.90 -10.39
CA HIS A 207 -19.82 -0.33 -11.00
C HIS A 207 -18.95 -0.04 -12.23
N ASP A 208 -19.38 0.87 -13.10
CA ASP A 208 -18.63 1.24 -14.29
C ASP A 208 -17.32 1.96 -13.94
N VAL A 209 -17.33 2.81 -12.91
CA VAL A 209 -16.13 3.48 -12.42
C VAL A 209 -15.12 2.45 -11.89
N SER A 210 -15.56 1.53 -11.02
CA SER A 210 -14.70 0.46 -10.47
C SER A 210 -14.12 -0.45 -11.56
N ARG A 211 -14.94 -0.83 -12.55
CA ARG A 211 -14.49 -1.62 -13.70
C ARG A 211 -13.44 -0.88 -14.52
N MET A 212 -13.72 0.37 -14.89
CA MET A 212 -12.79 1.22 -15.62
C MET A 212 -11.45 1.35 -14.89
N ILE A 213 -11.46 1.56 -13.58
CA ILE A 213 -10.23 1.65 -12.79
C ILE A 213 -9.48 0.33 -12.80
N SER A 214 -10.17 -0.79 -12.65
CA SER A 214 -9.56 -2.12 -12.70
C SER A 214 -8.92 -2.39 -14.07
N ASP A 215 -9.57 -1.98 -15.17
CA ASP A 215 -9.02 -2.05 -16.52
C ASP A 215 -7.74 -1.22 -16.65
N ILE A 216 -7.77 0.06 -16.26
CA ILE A 216 -6.60 0.96 -16.30
C ILE A 216 -5.43 0.36 -15.48
N ARG A 217 -5.73 -0.18 -14.29
CA ARG A 217 -4.74 -0.82 -13.42
C ARG A 217 -4.14 -2.06 -14.07
N SER A 218 -4.95 -2.93 -14.66
CA SER A 218 -4.47 -4.19 -15.29
C SER A 218 -3.53 -3.95 -16.48
N ILE A 219 -3.69 -2.84 -17.20
CA ILE A 219 -2.80 -2.43 -18.29
C ILE A 219 -1.44 -1.99 -17.75
N THR A 220 -1.47 -1.28 -16.62
CA THR A 220 -0.33 -0.55 -16.06
C THR A 220 0.50 -1.41 -15.09
N LEU A 221 -0.17 -2.15 -14.21
CA LEU A 221 0.40 -2.86 -13.08
C LEU A 221 0.26 -4.38 -13.29
N PRO A 222 1.30 -5.17 -13.01
CA PRO A 222 1.19 -6.61 -13.06
C PRO A 222 0.45 -7.14 -11.83
N ASP A 223 -0.33 -8.22 -12.03
CA ASP A 223 -0.86 -9.01 -10.93
C ASP A 223 0.31 -9.67 -10.15
N PRO A 224 0.47 -9.41 -8.84
CA PRO A 224 1.52 -10.02 -8.02
C PRO A 224 1.44 -11.55 -7.92
N ILE A 225 0.27 -12.15 -8.20
CA ILE A 225 0.10 -13.60 -8.30
C ILE A 225 0.77 -14.14 -9.57
N GLU A 226 0.85 -13.37 -10.64
CA GLU A 226 1.50 -13.83 -11.87
C GLU A 226 2.96 -13.35 -11.94
N VAL A 227 3.19 -12.08 -11.61
CA VAL A 227 4.50 -11.43 -11.67
C VAL A 227 4.81 -10.80 -10.30
N PRO A 228 5.64 -11.45 -9.47
CA PRO A 228 5.89 -11.05 -8.09
C PRO A 228 6.39 -9.61 -7.96
N ASN A 229 5.63 -8.77 -7.24
CA ASN A 229 5.90 -7.33 -7.07
C ASN A 229 5.23 -6.80 -5.79
N ALA A 230 5.65 -5.62 -5.32
CA ALA A 230 5.03 -4.91 -4.18
C ALA A 230 4.34 -3.60 -4.60
N GLY A 231 3.81 -3.56 -5.83
CA GLY A 231 3.27 -2.32 -6.42
C GLY A 231 4.35 -1.30 -6.75
N SER A 232 4.03 -0.02 -6.60
CA SER A 232 5.01 1.05 -6.74
C SER A 232 6.07 0.93 -5.65
N PHE A 233 7.32 0.75 -6.05
CA PHE A 233 8.42 0.55 -5.14
C PHE A 233 8.97 1.86 -4.56
N PHE A 234 8.78 2.97 -5.27
CA PHE A 234 9.18 4.31 -4.81
C PHE A 234 7.98 5.24 -4.72
N LYS A 235 8.01 6.12 -3.71
CA LYS A 235 7.06 7.24 -3.60
C LYS A 235 7.36 8.31 -4.64
N ASN A 236 6.40 9.18 -4.88
CA ASN A 236 6.62 10.45 -5.57
C ASN A 236 7.03 11.51 -4.53
N ASN A 237 8.29 11.95 -4.57
CA ASN A 237 8.86 12.90 -3.62
C ASN A 237 8.44 14.34 -3.91
N VAL A 238 8.32 15.15 -2.85
CA VAL A 238 8.17 16.61 -2.95
C VAL A 238 9.55 17.22 -2.73
N VAL A 239 9.99 18.07 -3.66
CA VAL A 239 11.31 18.72 -3.64
C VAL A 239 11.16 20.20 -4.00
N ASN A 240 12.16 21.03 -3.68
CA ASN A 240 12.19 22.38 -4.23
C ASN A 240 12.56 22.29 -5.72
N LYS A 241 11.84 23.05 -6.54
CA LYS A 241 12.05 23.08 -8.00
C LYS A 241 13.46 23.55 -8.36
N SER A 242 14.05 24.42 -7.55
CA SER A 242 15.42 24.92 -7.70
C SER A 242 16.50 23.84 -7.50
N ASP A 243 16.18 22.78 -6.77
CA ASP A 243 17.16 21.75 -6.39
C ASP A 243 17.29 20.67 -7.48
N ILE A 244 16.40 20.68 -8.48
CA ILE A 244 16.39 19.70 -9.57
C ILE A 244 17.54 20.02 -10.54
N LYS A 245 18.46 19.07 -10.68
CA LYS A 245 19.54 19.12 -11.66
C LYS A 245 19.02 18.79 -13.06
N LEU A 246 19.33 19.63 -14.05
CA LEU A 246 18.83 19.55 -15.43
C LEU A 246 19.95 19.45 -16.48
N ASP A 247 21.13 18.96 -16.09
CA ASP A 247 22.31 18.88 -16.97
C ASP A 247 22.10 17.96 -18.18
N LYS A 248 21.24 16.94 -18.02
CA LYS A 248 21.03 15.87 -19.01
C LYS A 248 19.65 15.89 -19.66
N PHE A 249 18.64 16.34 -18.94
CA PHE A 249 17.24 16.34 -19.35
C PHE A 249 16.63 17.71 -19.10
N SER A 250 15.73 18.12 -19.98
CA SER A 250 14.98 19.36 -19.80
C SER A 250 13.86 19.18 -18.76
N ILE A 251 13.43 20.29 -18.17
CA ILE A 251 12.33 20.28 -17.19
C ILE A 251 11.03 19.74 -17.79
N ASP A 252 10.80 19.96 -19.10
CA ASP A 252 9.59 19.54 -19.83
C ASP A 252 9.54 18.02 -20.05
N GLU A 253 10.67 17.32 -19.90
CA GLU A 253 10.70 15.86 -19.95
C GLU A 253 10.29 15.21 -18.62
N LEU A 254 10.22 16.00 -17.54
CA LEU A 254 9.80 15.54 -16.23
C LEU A 254 8.28 15.61 -16.08
N VAL A 255 7.74 14.78 -15.19
CA VAL A 255 6.35 14.91 -14.74
C VAL A 255 6.38 15.60 -13.37
N LEU A 256 5.87 16.84 -13.32
CA LEU A 256 5.85 17.67 -12.12
C LEU A 256 4.43 18.11 -11.83
N TRP A 257 4.03 18.00 -10.57
CA TRP A 257 2.80 18.60 -10.05
C TRP A 257 3.19 19.72 -9.08
N GLU A 258 2.84 20.96 -9.42
CA GLU A 258 3.08 22.13 -8.57
C GLU A 258 2.31 21.97 -7.25
N ILE A 259 3.01 22.15 -6.13
CA ILE A 259 2.41 22.17 -4.79
C ILE A 259 2.24 23.61 -4.33
N ASP A 260 3.29 24.41 -4.49
CA ASP A 260 3.32 25.85 -4.22
C ASP A 260 4.35 26.55 -5.14
N SER A 261 4.72 27.79 -4.85
CA SER A 261 5.67 28.56 -5.68
C SER A 261 7.09 28.01 -5.72
N GLU A 262 7.49 27.18 -4.75
CA GLU A 262 8.84 26.64 -4.60
C GLU A 262 8.89 25.13 -4.78
N LYS A 263 7.84 24.42 -4.35
CA LYS A 263 7.82 22.96 -4.27
C LYS A 263 7.00 22.31 -5.36
N VAL A 264 7.57 21.23 -5.88
CA VAL A 264 6.93 20.34 -6.85
C VAL A 264 6.94 18.91 -6.33
N LYS A 265 5.88 18.18 -6.61
CA LYS A 265 5.87 16.73 -6.50
C LYS A 265 6.37 16.14 -7.82
N VAL A 266 7.37 15.28 -7.76
CA VAL A 266 8.03 14.71 -8.93
C VAL A 266 7.54 13.30 -9.20
N GLY A 267 7.21 13.01 -10.46
CA GLY A 267 6.82 11.68 -10.92
C GLY A 267 8.02 10.74 -11.00
N SER A 268 8.26 9.97 -9.94
CA SER A 268 9.39 9.04 -9.82
C SER A 268 9.43 8.00 -10.93
N ALA A 269 8.26 7.56 -11.44
CA ALA A 269 8.17 6.67 -12.60
C ALA A 269 8.87 7.26 -13.84
N ARG A 270 8.67 8.55 -14.08
CA ARG A 270 9.25 9.24 -15.24
C ARG A 270 10.75 9.41 -15.08
N LEU A 271 11.23 9.74 -13.87
CA LEU A 271 12.67 9.84 -13.61
C LEU A 271 13.37 8.50 -13.91
N ILE A 272 12.81 7.39 -13.41
CA ILE A 272 13.35 6.04 -13.65
C ILE A 272 13.30 5.71 -15.13
N GLU A 273 12.21 6.05 -15.83
CA GLU A 273 12.08 5.80 -17.27
C GLU A 273 13.20 6.46 -18.09
N LEU A 274 13.57 7.71 -17.74
CA LEU A 274 14.61 8.47 -18.44
C LEU A 274 16.00 7.85 -18.28
N ILE A 275 16.30 7.24 -17.13
CA ILE A 275 17.61 6.65 -16.83
C ILE A 275 17.68 5.13 -17.03
N LYS A 276 16.56 4.45 -17.31
CA LYS A 276 16.47 2.98 -17.25
C LYS A 276 17.51 2.25 -18.12
N ASN A 277 17.89 2.85 -19.25
CA ASN A 277 18.87 2.27 -20.17
C ASN A 277 20.32 2.35 -19.66
N GLU A 278 20.57 3.12 -18.59
CA GLU A 278 21.87 3.27 -17.94
C GLU A 278 21.98 2.44 -16.67
N LEU A 279 20.91 1.77 -16.26
CA LEU A 279 20.92 0.90 -15.09
C LEU A 279 21.65 -0.40 -15.41
N THR A 280 22.46 -0.85 -14.45
CA THR A 280 23.09 -2.17 -14.52
C THR A 280 22.02 -3.23 -14.29
N LYS A 281 22.06 -4.31 -15.07
CA LYS A 281 21.10 -5.41 -14.93
C LYS A 281 21.40 -6.27 -13.72
N PHE A 282 20.34 -6.72 -13.06
CA PHE A 282 20.38 -7.67 -11.95
C PHE A 282 19.73 -8.98 -12.41
N ASP A 283 20.20 -10.12 -11.90
CA ASP A 283 19.68 -11.43 -12.32
C ASP A 283 18.29 -11.74 -11.74
N ASN A 284 18.00 -11.23 -10.53
CA ASN A 284 16.84 -11.63 -9.75
C ASN A 284 15.76 -10.56 -9.58
N VAL A 285 16.06 -9.33 -9.99
CA VAL A 285 15.17 -8.17 -9.84
C VAL A 285 15.24 -7.36 -11.12
N ASP A 286 14.09 -6.90 -11.61
CA ASP A 286 14.00 -6.07 -12.80
C ASP A 286 12.89 -5.02 -12.65
N ILE A 287 12.83 -4.07 -13.57
CA ILE A 287 11.76 -3.09 -13.68
C ILE A 287 10.67 -3.68 -14.58
N TYR A 288 9.40 -3.59 -14.15
CA TYR A 288 8.29 -4.03 -14.97
C TYR A 288 8.19 -3.22 -16.28
N LYS A 289 8.08 -3.92 -17.40
CA LYS A 289 8.08 -3.33 -18.75
C LYS A 289 7.04 -2.22 -18.99
N ASN A 290 5.88 -2.26 -18.31
CA ASN A 290 4.80 -1.29 -18.52
C ASN A 290 4.79 -0.17 -17.48
N HIS A 291 5.58 -0.26 -16.40
CA HIS A 291 5.56 0.77 -15.36
C HIS A 291 6.84 0.81 -14.52
N SER A 292 7.61 1.90 -14.65
CA SER A 292 8.95 2.04 -14.09
C SER A 292 9.04 2.07 -12.56
N LEU A 293 7.92 2.28 -11.84
CA LEU A 293 7.91 2.16 -10.38
C LEU A 293 7.82 0.73 -9.88
N VAL A 294 7.41 -0.22 -10.71
CA VAL A 294 7.18 -1.59 -10.25
C VAL A 294 8.46 -2.38 -10.40
N LEU A 295 9.06 -2.76 -9.27
CA LEU A 295 10.11 -3.76 -9.25
C LEU A 295 9.50 -5.15 -9.20
N ILE A 296 9.98 -6.03 -10.08
CA ILE A 296 9.56 -7.43 -10.16
C ILE A 296 10.69 -8.34 -9.74
N THR A 297 10.34 -9.50 -9.20
CA THR A 297 11.30 -10.48 -8.67
C THR A 297 11.09 -11.85 -9.30
N ASN A 298 12.16 -12.65 -9.34
CA ASN A 298 12.08 -14.06 -9.68
C ASN A 298 12.21 -14.95 -8.42
N LYS A 299 12.08 -16.27 -8.60
CA LYS A 299 12.11 -17.26 -7.50
C LYS A 299 13.42 -17.31 -6.68
N ASN A 300 14.51 -16.73 -7.20
CA ASN A 300 15.81 -16.71 -6.54
C ASN A 300 16.10 -15.36 -5.86
N ALA A 301 15.18 -14.39 -5.94
CA ALA A 301 15.34 -13.10 -5.29
C ALA A 301 15.31 -13.24 -3.76
N ASN A 302 16.21 -12.51 -3.11
CA ASN A 302 16.17 -12.25 -1.67
C ASN A 302 16.07 -10.74 -1.40
N GLN A 303 15.91 -10.38 -0.13
CA GLN A 303 15.85 -8.96 0.28
C GLN A 303 17.04 -8.16 -0.25
N LYS A 304 18.24 -8.72 -0.14
CA LYS A 304 19.47 -8.04 -0.56
C LYS A 304 19.41 -7.68 -2.04
N ASN A 305 18.98 -8.60 -2.91
CA ASN A 305 18.84 -8.32 -4.34
C ASN A 305 17.88 -7.15 -4.60
N VAL A 306 16.75 -7.11 -3.91
CA VAL A 306 15.73 -6.06 -4.06
C VAL A 306 16.26 -4.71 -3.59
N ILE A 307 16.88 -4.67 -2.41
CA ILE A 307 17.42 -3.43 -1.84
C ILE A 307 18.62 -2.92 -2.63
N ASP A 308 19.57 -3.78 -2.99
CA ASP A 308 20.73 -3.39 -3.80
C ASP A 308 20.28 -2.76 -5.15
N PHE A 309 19.28 -3.34 -5.82
CA PHE A 309 18.77 -2.78 -7.07
C PHE A 309 18.03 -1.45 -6.85
N ALA A 310 17.27 -1.34 -5.76
CA ALA A 310 16.60 -0.09 -5.41
C ALA A 310 17.59 1.03 -5.06
N GLU A 311 18.67 0.73 -4.35
CA GLU A 311 19.74 1.68 -4.06
C GLU A 311 20.49 2.09 -5.33
N HIS A 312 20.77 1.14 -6.24
CA HIS A 312 21.36 1.46 -7.55
C HIS A 312 20.49 2.45 -8.36
N ILE A 313 19.16 2.28 -8.32
CA ILE A 313 18.22 3.25 -8.92
C ILE A 313 18.31 4.60 -8.20
N LYS A 314 18.26 4.63 -6.87
CA LYS A 314 18.32 5.86 -6.07
C LYS A 314 19.60 6.66 -6.35
N GLU A 315 20.76 6.00 -6.36
CA GLU A 315 22.05 6.60 -6.67
C GLU A 315 22.03 7.24 -8.06
N LYS A 316 21.57 6.50 -9.07
CA LYS A 316 21.52 7.00 -10.44
C LYS A 316 20.57 8.19 -10.62
N ILE A 317 19.44 8.19 -9.92
CA ILE A 317 18.48 9.30 -9.90
C ILE A 317 19.09 10.52 -9.20
N TYR A 318 19.76 10.33 -8.07
CA TYR A 318 20.42 11.40 -7.35
C TYR A 318 21.54 12.05 -8.18
N ASP A 319 22.39 11.26 -8.82
CA ASP A 319 23.48 11.78 -9.67
C ASP A 319 22.96 12.59 -10.87
N THR A 320 21.81 12.17 -11.42
CA THR A 320 21.21 12.76 -12.62
C THR A 320 20.37 13.99 -12.31
N PHE A 321 19.50 13.92 -11.29
CA PHE A 321 18.47 14.91 -11.00
C PHE A 321 18.62 15.61 -9.64
N HIS A 322 19.55 15.16 -8.79
CA HIS A 322 19.70 15.61 -7.40
C HIS A 322 18.43 15.39 -6.56
N ILE A 323 17.69 14.32 -6.85
CA ILE A 323 16.48 13.92 -6.13
C ILE A 323 16.75 12.59 -5.42
N THR A 324 16.43 12.53 -4.13
CA THR A 324 16.50 11.27 -3.36
C THR A 324 15.13 10.60 -3.38
N LEU A 325 15.03 9.43 -4.02
CA LEU A 325 13.80 8.63 -3.96
C LEU A 325 13.65 7.94 -2.61
N GLU A 326 12.40 7.81 -2.17
CA GLU A 326 12.03 7.03 -0.98
C GLU A 326 11.37 5.72 -1.39
N ILE A 327 11.79 4.61 -0.78
CA ILE A 327 11.13 3.31 -0.92
C ILE A 327 9.74 3.37 -0.26
N GLU A 328 8.71 2.89 -0.97
CA GLU A 328 7.32 2.83 -0.48
C GLU A 328 7.05 1.56 0.35
N PRO A 329 7.41 0.33 -0.12
CA PRO A 329 7.29 -0.88 0.70
C PRO A 329 8.09 -0.79 2.00
N THR A 330 7.53 -1.33 3.08
CA THR A 330 8.25 -1.38 4.36
C THR A 330 9.36 -2.42 4.27
N VAL A 331 10.61 -1.97 4.37
CA VAL A 331 11.78 -2.85 4.46
C VAL A 331 11.88 -3.37 5.89
N ILE A 332 11.77 -4.68 6.07
CA ILE A 332 11.81 -5.31 7.40
C ILE A 332 13.26 -5.68 7.73
N SER A 333 13.78 -5.14 8.83
CA SER A 333 15.08 -5.53 9.38
C SER A 333 14.93 -6.55 10.53
N ASN A 334 16.02 -7.23 10.87
CA ASN A 334 16.12 -8.05 12.08
C ASN A 334 16.39 -7.21 13.32
#